data_AF-A0A976KF23-F1
#
_entry.id   AF-A0A976KF23-F1
#
_cell.length_a   1.000
_cell.length_b   1.000
_cell.length_c   1.000
_cell.angle_alpha   90.00
_cell.angle_beta   90.00
_cell.angle_gamma   90.00
#
_symmetry.space_group_name_H-M   'P 1'
#
loop_
_entity.id
_entity.type
_entity.pdbx_description
1 polymer ?
#
loop_
_entity_poly.entity_id
_entity_poly.type
_entity_poly.pdbx_seq_one_letter_code
_entity_poly.pdbx_strand_id
1 'polypeptide(L)'
;MLGVTAKAEVVRVFLDRSDETLTAADLVNEGVGYTKRATRDALEDLRMGGFAELEVSGNRKGYRFLGRRSFSELLAPEPVHFPKWRQLFAVLRGSLNLIEEIDRFRPSTRPVEIRRSFTALASQIRGAGLQPPALDAGSDAFEEFKAWVGELLESLASGSTDWTSRSR
;
A
#
# COMPACT_ATOMS: atom_id res chain seq x y z
N MET A 1 -4.81 7.25 -21.52
CA MET A 1 -5.20 6.10 -20.68
C MET A 1 -4.28 6.05 -19.47
N LEU A 2 -4.81 6.18 -18.25
CA LEU A 2 -4.04 5.91 -17.02
C LEU A 2 -3.94 4.38 -16.89
N GLY A 3 -2.93 3.77 -17.52
CA GLY A 3 -2.59 2.37 -17.33
C GLY A 3 -1.75 2.15 -16.07
N VAL A 4 -1.34 0.90 -15.82
CA VAL A 4 -0.38 0.53 -14.76
C VAL A 4 0.99 1.15 -15.08
N THR A 5 1.20 2.39 -14.63
CA THR A 5 2.37 3.21 -14.96
C THR A 5 2.81 4.04 -13.76
N ALA A 6 4.06 4.51 -13.77
CA ALA A 6 4.57 5.42 -12.75
C ALA A 6 3.71 6.69 -12.63
N LYS A 7 3.23 7.22 -13.76
CA LYS A 7 2.38 8.42 -13.78
C LYS A 7 1.03 8.20 -13.09
N ALA A 8 0.38 7.07 -13.33
CA ALA A 8 -0.88 6.74 -12.67
C ALA A 8 -0.71 6.58 -11.14
N GLU A 9 0.36 5.92 -10.70
CA GLU A 9 0.65 5.78 -9.27
C GLU A 9 1.04 7.11 -8.61
N VAL A 10 1.78 7.97 -9.30
CA VAL A 10 2.10 9.32 -8.81
C VAL A 10 0.83 10.15 -8.66
N VAL A 11 -0.06 10.13 -9.67
CA VAL A 11 -1.36 10.81 -9.58
C VAL A 11 -2.20 10.24 -8.44
N ARG A 12 -2.23 8.91 -8.25
CA ARG A 12 -2.92 8.26 -7.13
C ARG A 12 -2.51 8.86 -5.78
N VAL A 13 -1.20 8.95 -5.53
CA VAL A 13 -0.69 9.50 -4.27
C VAL A 13 -0.98 10.99 -4.12
N PHE A 14 -0.93 11.76 -5.20
CA PHE A 14 -1.30 13.17 -5.16
C PHE A 14 -2.80 13.41 -4.99
N LEU A 15 -3.68 12.52 -5.46
CA LEU A 15 -5.11 12.64 -5.17
C LEU A 15 -5.40 12.38 -3.69
N ASP A 16 -4.69 11.44 -3.09
CA ASP A 16 -4.75 11.14 -1.65
C ASP A 16 -4.15 12.28 -0.78
N ARG A 17 -3.07 12.93 -1.25
CA ARG A 17 -2.32 13.97 -0.52
C ARG A 17 -2.23 15.28 -1.31
N SER A 18 -3.37 15.79 -1.79
CA SER A 18 -3.40 16.85 -2.81
C SER A 18 -2.82 18.19 -2.39
N ASP A 19 -2.79 18.44 -1.08
CA ASP A 19 -2.39 19.74 -0.54
C ASP A 19 -0.90 19.75 -0.16
N GLU A 20 -0.19 18.66 -0.43
CA GLU A 20 1.21 18.48 -0.07
C GLU A 20 2.18 18.64 -1.23
N THR A 21 3.33 19.20 -0.92
CA THR A 21 4.49 19.24 -1.81
C THR A 21 5.33 17.99 -1.60
N LEU A 22 5.28 17.06 -2.57
CA LEU A 22 5.96 15.77 -2.48
C LEU A 22 7.18 15.70 -3.39
N THR A 23 8.27 15.11 -2.90
CA THR A 23 9.43 14.79 -3.73
C THR A 23 9.28 13.41 -4.37
N ALA A 24 10.13 13.11 -5.35
CA ALA A 24 10.25 11.75 -5.89
C ALA A 24 10.62 10.71 -4.82
N ALA A 25 11.31 11.10 -3.74
CA ALA A 25 11.63 10.19 -2.64
C ALA A 25 10.39 9.92 -1.77
N ASP A 26 9.61 10.95 -1.48
CA ASP A 26 8.37 10.83 -0.70
C ASP A 26 7.38 9.89 -1.42
N LEU A 27 7.21 10.05 -2.74
CA LEU A 27 6.36 9.20 -3.55
C LEU A 27 6.84 7.73 -3.57
N VAL A 28 8.14 7.48 -3.63
CA VAL A 28 8.69 6.12 -3.53
C VAL A 28 8.38 5.51 -2.16
N ASN A 29 8.50 6.30 -1.08
CA ASN A 29 8.16 5.86 0.27
C ASN A 29 6.66 5.60 0.44
N GLU A 30 5.80 6.33 -0.28
CA GLU A 30 4.36 6.05 -0.33
C GLU A 30 3.99 4.78 -1.11
N GLY A 31 4.97 4.17 -1.78
CA GLY A 31 4.80 2.85 -2.35
C GLY A 31 4.33 2.81 -3.79
N VAL A 32 4.54 3.88 -4.57
CA VAL A 32 4.24 3.90 -6.02
C VAL A 32 4.83 2.72 -6.78
N GLY A 33 5.85 2.03 -6.22
CA GLY A 33 6.35 0.77 -6.77
C GLY A 33 7.29 0.92 -7.96
N TYR A 34 7.69 2.15 -8.27
CA TYR A 34 8.62 2.48 -9.33
C TYR A 34 9.93 3.02 -8.77
N THR A 35 10.98 2.97 -9.60
CA THR A 35 12.28 3.54 -9.24
C THR A 35 12.20 5.06 -9.10
N LYS A 36 13.06 5.65 -8.27
CA LYS A 36 13.14 7.12 -8.11
C LYS A 36 13.31 7.85 -9.44
N ARG A 37 14.02 7.24 -10.40
CA ARG A 37 14.18 7.78 -11.76
C ARG A 37 12.84 7.81 -12.50
N ALA A 38 12.14 6.68 -12.60
CA ALA A 38 10.85 6.61 -13.27
C ALA A 38 9.79 7.52 -12.62
N THR A 39 9.81 7.63 -11.28
CA THR A 39 8.95 8.57 -10.54
C THR A 39 9.27 10.02 -10.89
N ARG A 40 10.56 10.39 -10.98
CA ARG A 40 10.97 11.75 -11.38
C ARG A 40 10.57 12.07 -12.82
N ASP A 41 10.74 11.12 -13.72
CA ASP A 41 10.38 11.30 -15.13
C ASP A 41 8.85 11.50 -15.25
N ALA A 42 8.05 10.76 -14.47
CA ALA A 42 6.60 10.96 -14.39
C ALA A 42 6.21 12.33 -13.80
N LEU A 43 6.93 12.83 -12.79
CA LEU A 43 6.71 14.17 -12.21
C LEU A 43 7.01 15.28 -13.23
N GLU A 44 8.10 15.15 -13.97
CA GLU A 44 8.42 16.12 -15.03
C GLU A 44 7.38 16.12 -16.13
N ASP A 45 6.88 14.96 -16.55
CA ASP A 45 5.78 14.86 -17.49
C ASP A 45 4.52 15.59 -16.99
N LEU A 46 4.15 15.39 -15.73
CA LEU A 46 3.00 16.05 -15.12
C LEU A 46 3.20 17.57 -15.04
N ARG A 47 4.43 18.01 -14.74
CA ARG A 47 4.80 19.43 -14.73
C ARG A 47 4.73 20.04 -16.13
N MET A 48 5.30 19.37 -17.13
CA MET A 48 5.24 19.81 -18.53
C MET A 48 3.79 19.86 -19.06
N GLY A 49 2.93 18.95 -18.60
CA GLY A 49 1.50 18.94 -18.89
C GLY A 49 0.67 19.96 -18.10
N GLY A 50 1.29 20.75 -17.20
CA GLY A 50 0.60 21.75 -16.38
C GLY A 50 -0.22 21.18 -15.21
N PHE A 51 -0.06 19.88 -14.90
CA PHE A 51 -0.78 19.22 -13.80
C PHE A 51 -0.03 19.25 -12.48
N ALA A 52 1.24 19.66 -12.48
CA ALA A 52 2.06 19.84 -11.29
C ALA A 52 2.95 21.08 -11.41
N GLU A 53 3.33 21.64 -10.28
CA GLU A 53 4.28 22.75 -10.18
C GLU A 53 5.52 22.31 -9.40
N LEU A 54 6.71 22.76 -9.81
CA LEU A 54 7.96 22.50 -9.11
C LEU A 54 8.18 23.57 -8.03
N GLU A 55 8.27 23.14 -6.79
CA GLU A 55 8.64 23.98 -5.65
C GLU A 55 10.05 23.62 -5.18
N VAL A 56 10.93 24.62 -5.17
CA VAL A 56 12.32 24.45 -4.74
C VAL A 56 12.51 25.10 -3.39
N SER A 57 12.81 24.30 -2.38
CA SER A 57 13.14 24.75 -1.03
C SER A 57 14.56 24.31 -0.69
N GLY A 58 15.52 25.24 -0.76
CA GLY A 58 16.95 24.95 -0.67
C GLY A 58 17.40 23.99 -1.77
N ASN A 59 17.96 22.83 -1.38
CA ASN A 59 18.38 21.77 -2.31
C ASN A 59 17.31 20.69 -2.55
N ARG A 60 16.08 20.89 -2.04
CA ARG A 60 14.97 19.93 -2.18
C ARG A 60 14.05 20.37 -3.33
N LYS A 61 13.86 19.47 -4.30
CA LYS A 61 12.90 19.62 -5.40
C LYS A 61 11.62 18.86 -5.07
N GLY A 62 10.58 19.59 -4.67
CA GLY A 62 9.24 19.06 -4.42
C GLY A 62 8.27 19.45 -5.52
N TYR A 63 7.16 18.74 -5.64
CA TYR A 63 6.13 19.01 -6.63
C TYR A 63 4.79 19.15 -5.93
N ARG A 64 4.06 20.22 -6.26
CA ARG A 64 2.69 20.47 -5.80
C ARG A 64 1.72 20.10 -6.92
N PHE A 65 0.66 19.38 -6.60
CA PHE A 65 -0.31 18.92 -7.60
C PHE A 65 -1.34 20.02 -7.88
N LEU A 66 -1.49 20.36 -9.16
CA LEU A 66 -2.49 21.34 -9.64
C LEU A 66 -3.70 20.64 -10.26
N GLY A 67 -3.53 19.37 -10.66
CA GLY A 67 -4.51 18.62 -11.45
C GLY A 67 -5.71 18.08 -10.69
N ARG A 68 -5.87 18.31 -9.38
CA ARG A 68 -6.90 17.65 -8.56
C ARG A 68 -8.28 17.74 -9.20
N ARG A 69 -8.75 18.94 -9.50
CA ARG A 69 -10.07 19.14 -10.09
C ARG A 69 -10.24 18.40 -11.42
N SER A 70 -9.30 18.57 -12.35
CA SER A 70 -9.36 17.95 -13.68
C SER A 70 -9.32 16.42 -13.62
N PHE A 71 -8.52 15.86 -12.71
CA PHE A 71 -8.45 14.41 -12.53
C PHE A 71 -9.66 13.86 -11.77
N SER A 72 -10.16 14.55 -10.74
CA SER A 72 -11.40 14.15 -10.04
C SER A 72 -12.60 14.14 -10.98
N GLU A 73 -12.71 15.12 -11.89
CA GLU A 73 -13.77 15.16 -12.91
C GLU A 73 -13.64 13.99 -13.91
N LEU A 74 -12.41 13.64 -14.32
CA LEU A 74 -12.15 12.54 -15.25
C LEU A 74 -12.34 11.15 -14.61
N LEU A 75 -12.09 11.03 -13.31
CA LEU A 75 -12.16 9.78 -12.55
C LEU A 75 -13.51 9.57 -11.86
N ALA A 76 -14.50 10.43 -12.08
CA ALA A 76 -15.77 10.37 -11.36
C ALA A 76 -16.55 9.04 -11.60
N PRO A 77 -17.09 8.40 -10.54
CA PRO A 77 -16.95 8.77 -9.13
C PRO A 77 -15.52 8.51 -8.62
N GLU A 78 -14.94 9.50 -7.92
CA GLU A 78 -13.58 9.41 -7.41
C GLU A 78 -13.46 8.21 -6.44
N PRO A 79 -12.37 7.43 -6.51
CA PRO A 79 -12.14 6.36 -5.55
C PRO A 79 -12.13 6.93 -4.13
N VAL A 80 -12.95 6.36 -3.25
CA VAL A 80 -12.95 6.73 -1.81
C VAL A 80 -11.64 6.32 -1.14
N HIS A 81 -10.93 5.34 -1.73
CA HIS A 81 -9.68 4.82 -1.20
C HIS A 81 -8.63 4.62 -2.29
N PHE A 82 -7.39 4.82 -1.89
CA PHE A 82 -6.21 4.64 -2.73
C PHE A 82 -5.29 3.56 -2.13
N PRO A 83 -5.69 2.27 -2.17
CA PRO A 83 -4.91 1.18 -1.61
C PRO A 83 -3.46 1.19 -2.10
N LYS A 84 -2.54 0.90 -1.17
CA LYS A 84 -1.14 0.64 -1.46
C LYS A 84 -0.98 -0.77 -2.05
N TRP A 85 -1.50 -0.97 -3.27
CA TRP A 85 -1.67 -2.29 -3.89
C TRP A 85 -0.41 -3.15 -3.85
N ARG A 86 0.77 -2.56 -4.11
CA ARG A 86 2.03 -3.31 -4.08
C ARG A 86 2.33 -3.89 -2.69
N GLN A 87 2.16 -3.08 -1.63
CA GLN A 87 2.33 -3.54 -0.26
C GLN A 87 1.25 -4.55 0.12
N LEU A 88 0.01 -4.32 -0.32
CA LEU A 88 -1.09 -5.23 -0.06
C LEU A 88 -0.87 -6.60 -0.70
N PHE A 89 -0.43 -6.65 -1.97
CA PHE A 89 -0.05 -7.91 -2.63
C PHE A 89 1.16 -8.58 -1.98
N ALA A 90 2.12 -7.79 -1.46
CA ALA A 90 3.24 -8.35 -0.70
C ALA A 90 2.76 -9.03 0.59
N VAL A 91 1.80 -8.43 1.30
CA VAL A 91 1.15 -9.04 2.48
C VAL A 91 0.42 -10.33 2.09
N LEU A 92 -0.43 -10.29 1.05
CA LEU A 92 -1.16 -11.48 0.60
C LEU A 92 -0.23 -12.63 0.21
N ARG A 93 0.85 -12.33 -0.53
CA ARG A 93 1.85 -13.33 -0.89
C ARG A 93 2.58 -13.88 0.33
N GLY A 94 2.99 -13.01 1.26
CA GLY A 94 3.64 -13.43 2.51
C GLY A 94 2.74 -14.33 3.35
N SER A 95 1.45 -14.03 3.41
CA SER A 95 0.45 -14.84 4.08
C SER A 95 0.26 -16.21 3.42
N LEU A 96 0.14 -16.26 2.10
CA LEU A 96 0.04 -17.52 1.35
C LEU A 96 1.27 -18.40 1.57
N ASN A 97 2.47 -17.83 1.49
CA ASN A 97 3.71 -18.57 1.76
C ASN A 97 3.71 -19.18 3.17
N LEU A 98 3.27 -18.42 4.18
CA LEU A 98 3.19 -18.93 5.55
C LEU A 98 2.18 -20.08 5.69
N ILE A 99 1.02 -19.96 5.04
CA ILE A 99 0.00 -21.02 5.01
C ILE A 99 0.53 -22.29 4.33
N GLU A 100 1.31 -22.16 3.25
CA GLU A 100 1.91 -23.31 2.55
C GLU A 100 3.08 -23.95 3.32
N GLU A 101 3.83 -23.17 4.09
CA GLU A 101 5.00 -23.65 4.83
C GLU A 101 4.65 -24.30 6.17
N ILE A 102 3.49 -24.00 6.74
CA ILE A 102 3.16 -24.41 8.12
C ILE A 102 3.18 -25.91 8.36
N ASP A 103 2.73 -26.70 7.38
CA ASP A 103 2.69 -28.16 7.48
C ASP A 103 4.09 -28.77 7.50
N ARG A 104 5.10 -28.02 7.06
CA ARG A 104 6.51 -28.42 7.12
C ARG A 104 7.13 -28.19 8.49
N PHE A 105 6.52 -27.37 9.36
CA PHE A 105 7.01 -27.17 10.71
C PHE A 105 6.72 -28.37 11.60
N ARG A 106 7.72 -28.73 12.43
CA ARG A 106 7.57 -29.78 13.43
C ARG A 106 6.43 -29.40 14.39
N PRO A 107 5.55 -30.34 14.81
CA PRO A 107 4.42 -30.04 15.68
C PRO A 107 4.80 -29.27 16.95
N SER A 108 5.95 -29.60 17.55
CA SER A 108 6.44 -28.97 18.79
C SER A 108 6.97 -27.54 18.62
N THR A 109 7.40 -27.15 17.41
CA THR A 109 7.94 -25.80 17.14
C THR A 109 7.00 -24.93 16.30
N ARG A 110 5.96 -25.54 15.71
CA ARG A 110 4.99 -24.87 14.84
C ARG A 110 4.43 -23.57 15.43
N PRO A 111 3.94 -23.51 16.69
CA PRO A 111 3.44 -22.25 17.28
C PRO A 111 4.47 -21.12 17.33
N VAL A 112 5.74 -21.46 17.60
CA VAL A 112 6.84 -20.50 17.68
C VAL A 112 7.18 -19.97 16.28
N GLU A 113 7.27 -20.86 15.29
CA GLU A 113 7.57 -20.47 13.90
C GLU A 113 6.44 -19.62 13.30
N ILE A 114 5.17 -19.94 13.58
CA ILE A 114 4.02 -19.10 13.16
C ILE A 114 4.16 -17.69 13.74
N ARG A 115 4.37 -17.57 15.07
CA ARG A 115 4.53 -16.26 15.71
C ARG A 115 5.71 -15.48 15.15
N ARG A 116 6.83 -16.15 14.87
CA ARG A 116 8.02 -15.53 14.26
C ARG A 116 7.72 -15.01 12.85
N SER A 117 7.12 -15.83 12.01
CA SER A 117 6.73 -15.46 10.65
C SER A 117 5.71 -14.33 10.65
N PHE A 118 4.70 -14.40 11.53
CA PHE A 118 3.73 -13.33 11.70
C PHE A 118 4.39 -12.02 12.14
N THR A 119 5.31 -12.07 13.11
CA THR A 119 6.04 -10.87 13.57
C THR A 119 6.82 -10.22 12.43
N ALA A 120 7.41 -11.03 11.53
CA ALA A 120 8.07 -10.52 10.32
C ALA A 120 7.07 -9.85 9.37
N LEU A 121 5.90 -10.48 9.14
CA LEU A 121 4.82 -9.95 8.30
C LEU A 121 4.17 -8.69 8.90
N ALA A 122 4.15 -8.52 10.22
CA ALA A 122 3.50 -7.38 10.88
C ALA A 122 4.04 -6.03 10.41
N SER A 123 5.33 -5.95 10.07
CA SER A 123 5.93 -4.75 9.47
C SER A 123 5.36 -4.43 8.08
N GLN A 124 5.13 -5.46 7.27
CA GLN A 124 4.56 -5.34 5.93
C GLN A 124 3.06 -5.00 5.99
N ILE A 125 2.34 -5.61 6.92
CA ILE A 125 0.92 -5.33 7.20
C ILE A 125 0.75 -3.83 7.54
N ARG A 126 1.55 -3.32 8.48
CA ARG A 126 1.58 -1.89 8.81
C ARG A 126 1.98 -1.02 7.62
N GLY A 127 2.97 -1.44 6.84
CA GLY A 127 3.39 -0.73 5.62
C GLY A 127 2.32 -0.66 4.52
N ALA A 128 1.38 -1.60 4.52
CA ALA A 128 0.19 -1.57 3.66
C ALA A 128 -0.93 -0.65 4.20
N GLY A 129 -0.73 -0.04 5.37
CA GLY A 129 -1.75 0.75 6.07
C GLY A 129 -2.79 -0.13 6.77
N LEU A 130 -2.44 -1.36 7.14
CA LEU A 130 -3.32 -2.29 7.86
C LEU A 130 -2.83 -2.49 9.30
N GLN A 131 -3.74 -2.81 10.21
CA GLN A 131 -3.46 -3.25 11.56
C GLN A 131 -3.29 -4.77 11.56
N PRO A 132 -2.16 -5.29 12.06
CA PRO A 132 -1.97 -6.72 12.22
C PRO A 132 -2.94 -7.27 13.28
N PRO A 133 -3.44 -8.51 13.12
CA PRO A 133 -4.28 -9.14 14.13
C PRO A 133 -3.48 -9.30 15.44
N ALA A 134 -4.14 -9.09 16.57
CA ALA A 134 -3.60 -9.50 17.85
C ALA A 134 -3.68 -11.03 17.92
N LEU A 135 -2.53 -11.70 18.08
CA LEU A 135 -2.49 -13.15 18.27
C LEU A 135 -2.41 -13.44 19.76
N ASP A 136 -3.46 -14.01 20.32
CA ASP A 136 -3.57 -14.22 21.76
C ASP A 136 -2.55 -15.25 22.28
N ALA A 137 -2.19 -15.12 23.56
CA ALA A 137 -1.31 -16.07 24.23
C ALA A 137 -2.13 -17.29 24.69
N GLY A 138 -2.01 -18.40 23.95
CA GLY A 138 -2.70 -19.67 24.28
C GLY A 138 -3.80 -20.06 23.29
N SER A 139 -4.08 -19.23 22.29
CA SER A 139 -4.98 -19.58 21.17
C SER A 139 -4.24 -20.32 20.06
N ASP A 140 -5.01 -20.92 19.14
CA ASP A 140 -4.48 -21.41 17.86
C ASP A 140 -4.15 -20.21 16.96
N ALA A 141 -3.01 -19.57 17.25
CA ALA A 141 -2.52 -18.37 16.58
C ALA A 141 -2.46 -18.51 15.05
N PHE A 142 -2.40 -19.74 14.52
CA PHE A 142 -2.48 -19.96 13.09
C PHE A 142 -3.91 -19.80 12.56
N GLU A 143 -4.91 -20.37 13.22
CA GLU A 143 -6.29 -20.24 12.79
C GLU A 143 -6.79 -18.79 12.91
N GLU A 144 -6.35 -18.05 13.94
CA GLU A 144 -6.61 -16.61 14.03
C GLU A 144 -5.98 -15.82 12.87
N PHE A 145 -4.73 -16.12 12.54
CA PHE A 145 -4.05 -15.52 11.40
C PHE A 145 -4.75 -15.85 10.08
N LYS A 146 -5.11 -17.12 9.87
CA LYS A 146 -5.79 -17.60 8.67
C LYS A 146 -7.17 -16.99 8.52
N ALA A 147 -7.94 -16.88 9.60
CA ALA A 147 -9.22 -16.18 9.63
C ALA A 147 -9.05 -14.72 9.23
N TRP A 148 -8.08 -14.02 9.80
CA TRP A 148 -7.79 -12.62 9.45
C TRP A 148 -7.41 -12.46 7.97
N VAL A 149 -6.60 -13.36 7.41
CA VAL A 149 -6.24 -13.35 5.97
C VAL A 149 -7.47 -13.61 5.10
N GLY A 150 -8.33 -14.54 5.50
CA GLY A 150 -9.59 -14.85 4.82
C GLY A 150 -10.51 -13.63 4.76
N GLU A 151 -10.76 -12.97 5.90
CA GLU A 151 -11.56 -11.75 5.97
C GLU A 151 -10.98 -10.63 5.10
N LEU A 152 -9.66 -10.46 5.10
CA LEU A 152 -8.98 -9.48 4.25
C LEU A 152 -9.22 -9.77 2.76
N LEU A 153 -9.08 -11.03 2.34
CA LEU A 153 -9.32 -11.44 0.95
C LEU A 153 -10.78 -11.26 0.53
N GLU A 154 -11.73 -11.65 1.38
CA GLU A 154 -13.16 -11.46 1.13
C GLU A 154 -13.53 -9.98 1.01
N SER A 155 -12.98 -9.14 1.89
CA SER A 155 -13.20 -7.69 1.83
C SER A 155 -12.66 -7.11 0.52
N LEU A 156 -11.47 -7.53 0.08
CA LEU A 156 -10.89 -7.09 -1.18
C LEU A 156 -11.66 -7.59 -2.41
N ALA A 157 -12.09 -8.85 -2.40
CA ALA A 157 -12.81 -9.48 -3.51
C ALA A 157 -14.22 -8.90 -3.69
N SER A 158 -14.89 -8.53 -2.60
CA SER A 158 -16.20 -7.88 -2.62
C SER A 158 -16.12 -6.39 -2.98
N GLY A 159 -14.92 -5.81 -3.04
CA GLY A 159 -14.74 -4.37 -3.15
C GLY A 159 -15.17 -3.61 -1.89
N SER A 160 -15.43 -4.32 -0.77
CA SER A 160 -15.67 -3.69 0.54
C SER A 160 -14.42 -2.95 0.98
N THR A 161 -14.63 -1.85 1.71
CA THR A 161 -13.58 -1.01 2.25
C THR A 161 -13.40 -1.22 3.76
N ASP A 162 -14.07 -2.22 4.35
CA ASP A 162 -14.00 -2.52 5.79
C ASP A 162 -12.58 -2.83 6.28
N TRP A 163 -11.71 -3.32 5.39
CA TRP A 163 -10.28 -3.51 5.66
C TRP A 163 -9.54 -2.20 6.00
N THR A 164 -10.08 -1.04 5.61
CA THR A 164 -9.53 0.29 5.95
C THR A 164 -9.88 0.74 7.37
N SER A 165 -10.98 0.27 7.96
CA SER A 165 -11.30 0.57 9.37
C SER A 165 -10.27 -0.02 10.34
N ARG A 166 -9.54 -1.04 9.86
CA ARG A 166 -8.41 -1.68 10.53
C ARG A 166 -7.11 -0.91 10.28
N SER A 167 -7.10 0.39 10.00
CA SER A 167 -5.88 1.19 9.74
C SER A 167 -5.58 2.26 10.80
N ARG A 168 -6.31 2.30 11.92
CA ARG A 168 -6.12 3.32 12.97
C ARG A 168 -5.16 2.88 14.04
#